data_AF-A0A8K0D3X2-F1
#
_entry.id   AF-A0A8K0D3X2-F1
#
_cell.length_a   1.000
_cell.length_b   1.000
_cell.length_c   1.000
_cell.angle_alpha   90.00
_cell.angle_beta   90.00
_cell.angle_gamma   90.00
#
_symmetry.space_group_name_H-M   'P 1'
#
loop_
_entity.id
_entity.type
_entity.pdbx_description
1 polymer ?
#
loop_
_entity_poly.entity_id
_entity_poly.type
_entity_poly.pdbx_seq_one_letter_code
_entity_poly.pdbx_strand_id
1 'polypeptide(L)'
;TMMDIREAWGGAVAPFITQCNCQSHANPQTSAEFYKYGTFSDDPCWKCQMKCYLLMLNYMSPTGEVDVEMWAKSPYITLKIAKKCIDNLVEPDLCMKAYKMIKCAYEELAKQCPP
;
A
#
# COMPACT_ATOMS: atom_id res chain seq x y z
N THR A 1 11.51 5.83 11.60
CA THR A 1 11.63 6.95 10.64
C THR A 1 10.79 6.65 9.40
N MET A 2 10.56 7.62 8.51
CA MET A 2 9.86 7.34 7.23
C MET A 2 10.66 6.40 6.32
N MET A 3 11.98 6.33 6.48
CA MET A 3 12.82 5.37 5.77
C MET A 3 12.51 3.94 6.22
N ASP A 4 12.49 3.69 7.53
CA ASP A 4 12.22 2.35 8.10
C ASP A 4 10.83 1.82 7.69
N ILE A 5 9.84 2.71 7.55
CA ILE A 5 8.49 2.36 7.08
C ILE A 5 8.53 1.88 5.62
N ARG A 6 9.26 2.59 4.75
CA ARG A 6 9.40 2.22 3.33
C ARG A 6 10.20 0.94 3.16
N GLU A 7 11.23 0.74 3.97
CA GLU A 7 12.02 -0.49 3.99
C GLU A 7 11.20 -1.68 4.45
N ALA A 8 10.41 -1.55 5.52
CA ALA A 8 9.55 -2.63 6.00
C ALA A 8 8.47 -3.00 4.97
N TRP A 9 7.85 -2.00 4.33
CA TRP A 9 6.93 -2.26 3.22
C TRP A 9 7.64 -2.97 2.06
N GLY A 10 8.81 -2.46 1.63
CA GLY A 10 9.61 -3.07 0.57
C GLY A 10 9.99 -4.51 0.86
N GLY A 11 10.38 -4.82 2.11
CA GLY A 11 10.66 -6.18 2.56
C GLY A 11 9.44 -7.10 2.51
N ALA A 12 8.26 -6.60 2.91
CA ALA A 12 7.02 -7.38 2.86
C ALA A 12 6.60 -7.71 1.42
N VAL A 13 6.76 -6.78 0.49
CA VAL A 13 6.34 -6.99 -0.91
C VAL A 13 7.42 -7.59 -1.81
N ALA A 14 8.68 -7.65 -1.36
CA ALA A 14 9.82 -8.15 -2.15
C ALA A 14 9.56 -9.48 -2.87
N PRO A 15 8.95 -10.51 -2.25
CA PRO A 15 8.67 -11.78 -2.92
C PRO A 15 7.70 -11.66 -4.10
N PHE A 16 6.91 -10.60 -4.15
CA PHE A 16 5.81 -10.42 -5.11
C PHE A 16 6.11 -9.37 -6.18
N ILE A 17 7.26 -8.68 -6.12
CA ILE A 17 7.58 -7.56 -7.03
C ILE A 17 7.48 -7.98 -8.49
N THR A 18 8.15 -9.07 -8.88
CA THR A 18 8.15 -9.52 -10.29
C THR A 18 6.73 -9.83 -10.78
N GLN A 19 5.97 -10.60 -10.01
CA GLN A 19 4.59 -10.95 -10.36
C GLN A 19 3.71 -9.70 -10.49
N CYS A 20 3.75 -8.82 -9.50
CA CYS A 20 2.90 -7.62 -9.51
C CYS A 20 3.30 -6.61 -10.58
N ASN A 21 4.58 -6.51 -10.94
CA ASN A 21 5.03 -5.72 -12.09
C ASN A 21 4.45 -6.26 -13.40
N CYS A 22 4.53 -7.57 -13.60
CA CYS A 22 3.99 -8.22 -14.80
C CYS A 22 2.47 -8.03 -14.93
N GLN A 23 1.71 -8.19 -13.85
CA GLN A 23 0.25 -8.09 -13.88
C GLN A 23 -0.25 -6.65 -14.04
N SER A 24 0.46 -5.68 -13.45
CA SER A 24 0.03 -4.29 -13.46
C SER A 24 0.58 -3.48 -14.63
N HIS A 25 1.63 -3.97 -15.29
CA HIS A 25 2.42 -3.22 -16.26
C HIS A 25 3.02 -1.91 -15.68
N ALA A 26 3.15 -1.83 -14.35
CA ALA A 26 3.70 -0.64 -13.68
C ALA A 26 5.14 -0.39 -14.10
N ASN A 27 5.46 0.89 -14.31
CA ASN A 27 6.84 1.31 -14.54
C ASN A 27 7.68 1.05 -13.26
N PRO A 28 8.76 0.24 -13.35
CA PRO A 28 9.62 -0.04 -12.20
C PRO A 28 10.21 1.22 -11.55
N GLN A 29 10.42 2.28 -12.32
CA GLN A 29 10.93 3.55 -11.82
C GLN A 29 9.99 4.21 -10.81
N THR A 30 8.67 4.09 -11.03
CA THR A 30 7.66 4.62 -10.10
C THR A 30 7.75 3.97 -8.72
N SER A 31 8.03 2.66 -8.67
CA SER A 31 8.26 1.95 -7.40
C SER A 31 9.55 2.44 -6.72
N ALA A 32 10.63 2.62 -7.50
CA ALA A 32 11.90 3.11 -6.97
C ALA A 32 11.77 4.51 -6.36
N GLU A 33 11.01 5.41 -6.99
CA GLU A 33 10.72 6.74 -6.47
C GLU A 33 9.93 6.69 -5.16
N PHE A 34 8.94 5.80 -5.06
CA PHE A 34 8.23 5.57 -3.80
C PHE A 34 9.20 5.12 -2.70
N TYR A 35 10.02 4.09 -2.92
CA TYR A 35 10.93 3.59 -1.88
C TYR A 35 11.98 4.62 -1.45
N LYS A 36 12.47 5.42 -2.40
CA LYS A 36 13.51 6.42 -2.14
C LYS A 36 12.96 7.68 -1.48
N TYR A 37 11.87 8.22 -1.99
CA TYR A 37 11.38 9.55 -1.61
C TYR A 37 10.01 9.55 -0.93
N GLY A 38 9.28 8.43 -0.98
CA GLY A 38 7.89 8.36 -0.50
C GLY A 38 6.88 8.99 -1.46
N THR A 39 7.26 9.18 -2.73
CA THR A 39 6.37 9.78 -3.73
C THR A 39 5.31 8.78 -4.18
N PHE A 40 4.04 9.17 -4.04
CA PHE A 40 2.90 8.42 -4.56
C PHE A 40 2.61 8.89 -5.98
N SER A 41 2.61 7.96 -6.94
CA SER A 41 2.31 8.26 -8.33
C SER A 41 0.83 8.12 -8.65
N ASP A 42 0.35 8.94 -9.59
CA ASP A 42 -1.00 8.84 -10.11
C ASP A 42 -1.16 7.89 -11.29
N ASP A 43 -0.07 7.27 -11.75
CA ASP A 43 -0.06 6.22 -12.79
C ASP A 43 -1.08 5.09 -12.44
N PRO A 44 -2.09 4.85 -13.30
CA PRO A 44 -3.05 3.77 -13.10
C PRO A 44 -2.41 2.39 -12.92
N CYS A 45 -1.32 2.11 -13.64
CA CYS A 45 -0.62 0.83 -13.55
C CYS A 45 0.00 0.66 -12.16
N TRP A 46 0.62 1.71 -11.63
CA TRP A 46 1.19 1.70 -10.28
C TRP A 46 0.11 1.56 -9.19
N LYS A 47 -1.06 2.18 -9.36
CA LYS A 47 -2.21 1.96 -8.45
C LYS A 47 -2.65 0.48 -8.46
N CYS A 48 -2.68 -0.15 -9.63
CA CYS A 48 -3.00 -1.57 -9.75
C CYS A 48 -1.90 -2.49 -9.21
N GLN A 49 -0.64 -2.05 -9.20
CA GLN A 49 0.45 -2.75 -8.53
C GLN A 49 0.22 -2.79 -7.01
N MET A 50 -0.23 -1.69 -6.40
CA MET A 50 -0.59 -1.67 -4.97
C MET A 50 -1.70 -2.66 -4.65
N LYS A 51 -2.73 -2.75 -5.50
CA LYS A 51 -3.77 -3.78 -5.38
C LYS A 51 -3.17 -5.17 -5.40
N CYS A 52 -2.30 -5.48 -6.34
CA CYS A 52 -1.64 -6.78 -6.42
C CYS A 52 -0.92 -7.14 -5.11
N TYR A 53 -0.16 -6.20 -4.52
CA TYR A 53 0.50 -6.44 -3.24
C TYR A 53 -0.48 -6.73 -2.11
N LEU A 54 -1.58 -5.98 -2.00
CA LEU A 54 -2.59 -6.22 -0.97
C LEU A 54 -3.28 -7.58 -1.12
N LEU A 55 -3.50 -8.03 -2.35
CA LEU A 55 -4.03 -9.37 -2.63
C LEU A 55 -3.02 -10.46 -2.21
N MET A 56 -1.75 -10.32 -2.60
CA MET A 56 -0.71 -11.31 -2.29
C MET A 56 -0.39 -11.41 -0.79
N LEU A 57 -0.54 -10.30 -0.06
CA LEU A 57 -0.39 -10.24 1.39
C LEU A 57 -1.66 -10.67 2.15
N ASN A 58 -2.75 -10.98 1.45
CA ASN A 58 -4.07 -11.27 2.01
C ASN A 58 -4.65 -10.13 2.88
N TYR A 59 -4.27 -8.89 2.60
CA TYR A 59 -4.86 -7.71 3.24
C TYR A 59 -6.17 -7.30 2.56
N MET A 60 -6.32 -7.66 1.28
CA MET A 60 -7.52 -7.41 0.50
C MET A 60 -7.94 -8.69 -0.23
N SER A 61 -9.24 -8.92 -0.35
CA SER A 61 -9.82 -10.01 -1.14
C SER A 61 -9.96 -9.61 -2.62
N PRO A 62 -10.15 -10.56 -3.54
CA PRO A 62 -10.39 -10.26 -4.95
C PRO A 62 -11.62 -9.38 -5.22
N THR A 63 -12.60 -9.35 -4.30
CA THR A 63 -13.80 -8.49 -4.38
C THR A 63 -13.57 -7.10 -3.76
N GLY A 64 -12.38 -6.85 -3.20
CA GLY A 64 -12.03 -5.57 -2.58
C GLY A 64 -12.39 -5.46 -1.10
N GLU A 65 -12.83 -6.54 -0.46
CA GLU A 65 -13.00 -6.56 1.00
C GLU A 65 -11.64 -6.52 1.67
N VAL A 66 -11.48 -5.72 2.73
CA VAL A 66 -10.20 -5.51 3.39
C VAL A 66 -10.24 -6.20 4.74
N ASP A 67 -9.28 -7.09 4.99
CA ASP A 67 -9.07 -7.67 6.30
C ASP A 67 -8.26 -6.70 7.16
N VAL A 68 -9.00 -5.84 7.89
CA VAL A 68 -8.43 -4.77 8.72
C VAL A 68 -7.54 -5.34 9.83
N GLU A 69 -7.91 -6.47 10.42
CA GLU A 69 -7.16 -7.11 11.50
C GLU A 69 -5.86 -7.74 10.96
N MET A 70 -5.92 -8.37 9.78
CA MET A 70 -4.73 -8.88 9.11
C MET A 70 -3.80 -7.74 8.69
N TRP A 71 -4.34 -6.66 8.11
CA TRP A 71 -3.53 -5.50 7.71
C TRP A 71 -2.85 -4.83 8.92
N ALA A 72 -3.52 -4.78 10.07
CA ALA A 72 -2.97 -4.28 11.34
C ALA A 72 -1.83 -5.15 11.93
N LYS A 73 -1.53 -6.32 11.34
CA LYS A 73 -0.32 -7.10 11.68
C LYS A 73 0.90 -6.66 10.88
N SER A 74 0.72 -5.83 9.85
CA SER A 74 1.83 -5.26 9.09
C SER A 74 2.67 -4.36 10.00
N PRO A 75 4.02 -4.34 9.84
CA PRO A 75 4.87 -3.43 10.59
C PRO A 75 4.37 -1.99 10.54
N TYR A 76 4.40 -1.30 11.69
CA TYR A 76 3.97 0.09 11.89
C TYR A 76 2.46 0.36 11.75
N ILE A 77 1.69 -0.51 11.09
CA ILE A 77 0.25 -0.33 10.94
C ILE A 77 -0.47 -0.78 12.21
N THR A 78 -0.94 0.16 13.01
CA THR A 78 -1.81 -0.16 14.15
C THR A 78 -3.25 -0.39 13.69
N LEU A 79 -4.03 -1.12 14.48
CA LEU A 79 -5.48 -1.29 14.24
C LEU A 79 -6.21 0.05 14.10
N LYS A 80 -5.77 1.08 14.85
CA LYS A 80 -6.31 2.44 14.76
C LYS A 80 -6.07 3.06 13.38
N ILE A 81 -4.87 2.92 12.82
CA ILE A 81 -4.53 3.44 11.48
C ILE A 81 -5.30 2.65 10.42
N ALA A 82 -5.30 1.32 10.52
CA ALA A 82 -5.98 0.45 9.57
C ALA A 82 -7.48 0.78 9.49
N LYS A 83 -8.17 0.87 10.63
CA LYS A 83 -9.58 1.28 10.70
C LYS A 83 -9.78 2.66 10.10
N LYS A 84 -9.00 3.65 10.53
CA LYS A 84 -9.13 5.03 10.04
C LYS A 84 -9.03 5.15 8.52
N CYS A 85 -8.18 4.34 7.88
CA CYS A 85 -7.98 4.39 6.44
C CYS A 85 -8.99 3.56 5.62
N ILE A 86 -9.84 2.77 6.28
CA ILE A 86 -10.89 1.96 5.65
C ILE A 86 -12.28 2.47 5.98
N ASP A 87 -12.46 3.04 7.16
CA ASP A 87 -13.71 3.62 7.60
C ASP A 87 -14.12 4.71 6.62
N ASN A 88 -15.27 4.52 5.97
CA ASN A 88 -15.85 5.39 4.94
C ASN A 88 -15.10 5.40 3.59
N LEU A 89 -14.14 4.50 3.36
CA LEU A 89 -13.52 4.34 2.03
C LEU A 89 -14.48 3.62 1.08
N VAL A 90 -15.33 4.39 0.40
CA VAL A 90 -16.20 3.92 -0.68
C VAL A 90 -15.51 4.19 -2.01
N GLU A 91 -14.87 3.16 -2.57
CA GLU A 91 -14.17 3.23 -3.84
C GLU A 91 -14.41 1.94 -4.63
N PRO A 92 -15.16 1.98 -5.75
CA PRO A 92 -15.44 0.79 -6.56
C PRO A 92 -14.24 0.32 -7.40
N ASP A 93 -13.32 1.20 -7.79
CA ASP A 93 -12.11 0.78 -8.48
C ASP A 93 -11.12 0.18 -7.48
N LEU A 94 -10.86 -1.13 -7.59
CA LEU A 94 -10.00 -1.83 -6.63
C LEU A 94 -8.54 -1.34 -6.64
N CYS A 95 -8.05 -0.87 -7.78
CA CYS A 95 -6.71 -0.28 -7.86
C CYS A 95 -6.66 1.06 -7.13
N MET A 96 -7.67 1.91 -7.34
CA MET A 96 -7.81 3.17 -6.63
C MET A 96 -8.04 2.96 -5.12
N LYS A 97 -8.82 1.94 -4.75
CA LYS A 97 -9.07 1.58 -3.35
C LYS A 97 -7.76 1.21 -2.65
N ALA A 98 -7.00 0.29 -3.24
CA ALA A 98 -5.69 -0.11 -2.72
C ALA A 98 -4.71 1.07 -2.59
N TYR A 99 -4.68 1.94 -3.61
CA TYR A 99 -3.88 3.17 -3.58
C TYR A 99 -4.27 4.09 -2.43
N LYS A 100 -5.56 4.42 -2.28
CA LYS A 100 -6.06 5.29 -1.21
C LYS A 100 -5.78 4.72 0.18
N MET A 101 -5.90 3.40 0.35
CA MET A 101 -5.56 2.72 1.60
C MET A 101 -4.09 2.93 2.00
N ILE A 102 -3.16 2.57 1.12
CA ILE A 102 -1.72 2.67 1.41
C ILE A 102 -1.31 4.13 1.59
N LYS A 103 -1.84 5.04 0.76
CA LYS A 103 -1.58 6.48 0.87
C LYS A 103 -2.03 7.05 2.20
N CYS A 104 -3.27 6.75 2.61
CA CYS A 104 -3.78 7.18 3.91
C CYS A 104 -2.89 6.66 5.06
N ALA A 105 -2.54 5.37 5.05
CA ALA A 105 -1.71 4.79 6.10
C ALA A 105 -0.32 5.46 6.17
N TYR A 106 0.30 5.71 5.00
CA TYR A 106 1.58 6.41 4.92
C TYR A 106 1.49 7.84 5.47
N GLU A 107 0.45 8.58 5.14
CA GLU A 107 0.20 9.95 5.64
C GLU A 107 -0.05 9.96 7.16
N GLU A 108 -0.76 8.98 7.70
CA GLU A 108 -0.97 8.84 9.15
C GLU A 108 0.32 8.48 9.90
N LEU A 109 1.19 7.68 9.30
CA LEU A 109 2.51 7.38 9.86
C LEU A 109 3.44 8.60 9.80
N ALA A 110 3.40 9.37 8.72
CA ALA A 110 4.18 10.60 8.58
C ALA A 110 3.84 11.64 9.67
N LYS A 111 2.58 11.72 10.10
CA LYS A 111 2.17 12.59 11.22
C LYS A 111 2.80 12.18 12.57
N GLN A 112 3.17 10.90 12.71
CA GLN A 112 3.76 10.36 13.94
C GLN A 112 5.30 10.42 13.94
N CYS A 113 5.91 10.57 12.76
CA CYS A 113 7.34 10.74 12.58
C CYS A 113 7.62 12.14 11.99
N PRO A 114 7.63 13.21 12.81
CA PRO A 114 8.01 14.54 12.34
C PRO A 114 9.45 14.51 11.77
N PRO A 115 9.76 15.41 10.81
CA PRO A 115 11.04 15.42 10.09
C PRO A 115 12.25 15.56 11.01
#